data_AF-A0A1Z8L8P7-F1
#
_entry.id   AF-A0A1Z8L8P7-F1
#
_cell.length_a   1.000
_cell.length_b   1.000
_cell.length_c   1.000
_cell.angle_alpha   90.00
_cell.angle_beta   90.00
_cell.angle_gamma   90.00
#
_symmetry.space_group_name_H-M   'P 1'
#
loop_
_entity.id
_entity.type
_entity.pdbx_description
1 polymer ?
#
loop_
_entity_poly.entity_id
_entity_poly.type
_entity_poly.pdbx_seq_one_letter_code
_entity_poly.pdbx_strand_id
1 'polypeptide(L)' 'MIKESKKPTLMKGVIILAFSFPFLFAGPAFYFWIGAPALKNGNWFWTGLIVTLMFVGAGLIIRGIVAILDSLFDQNQSS' A
#
# COMPACT_ATOMS: atom_id res chain seq x y z
N MET A 1 16.28 -2.97 33.49
CA MET A 1 15.10 -3.16 32.61
C MET A 1 15.37 -2.40 31.32
N ILE A 2 15.80 -3.07 30.25
CA ILE A 2 16.05 -2.42 28.96
C ILE A 2 14.68 -2.04 28.42
N LYS A 3 14.46 -0.75 28.15
CA LYS A 3 13.24 -0.25 27.53
C LYS A 3 13.24 -0.77 26.09
N GLU A 4 12.72 -1.98 25.88
CA GLU A 4 12.41 -2.57 24.57
C GLU A 4 11.71 -1.48 23.76
N SER A 5 12.45 -0.83 22.87
CA SER A 5 11.93 0.34 22.18
C SER A 5 10.83 -0.18 21.28
N LYS A 6 9.55 0.11 21.57
CA LYS A 6 8.38 -0.23 20.74
C LYS A 6 8.39 0.44 19.34
N LYS A 7 9.53 1.01 18.93
CA LYS A 7 9.80 1.60 17.60
C LYS A 7 9.75 0.63 16.40
N PRO A 8 10.01 -0.70 16.49
CA PRO A 8 10.09 -1.55 15.30
C PRO A 8 8.73 -1.81 14.64
N THR A 9 7.63 -1.81 15.41
CA THR A 9 6.26 -1.98 14.87
C THR A 9 5.79 -0.74 14.12
N LEU A 10 6.09 0.45 14.64
CA LEU A 10 5.77 1.72 13.98
C LEU A 10 6.60 1.89 12.70
N MET A 11 7.89 1.55 12.76
CA MET A 11 8.79 1.55 11.58
C MET A 11 8.31 0.58 10.49
N LYS A 12 7.80 -0.61 10.86
CA LYS A 12 7.19 -1.55 9.91
C LYS A 12 6.00 -0.94 9.19
N GLY A 13 5.10 -0.29 9.91
CA GLY A 13 3.93 0.38 9.32
C GLY A 13 4.33 1.49 8.34
N VAL A 14 5.30 2.32 8.71
CA VAL A 14 5.83 3.40 7.84
C VAL A 14 6.51 2.83 6.59
N ILE A 15 7.31 1.77 6.71
CA ILE A 15 7.94 1.11 5.56
C ILE A 15 6.89 0.54 4.62
N ILE A 16 5.87 -0.14 5.14
CA ILE A 16 4.76 -0.68 4.33
C ILE A 16 4.03 0.47 3.61
N LEU A 17 3.75 1.58 4.30
CA LEU A 17 3.12 2.75 3.71
C LEU A 17 4.00 3.38 2.61
N ALA A 18 5.31 3.48 2.83
CA ALA A 18 6.26 3.99 1.83
C ALA A 18 6.34 3.08 0.59
N PHE A 19 6.31 1.76 0.77
CA PHE A 19 6.20 0.80 -0.34
C PHE A 19 4.85 0.85 -1.06
N SER A 20 3.82 1.39 -0.41
CA SER A 20 2.49 1.54 -1.00
C SER A 20 2.39 2.76 -1.92
N PHE A 21 3.24 3.77 -1.73
CA PHE A 21 3.27 5.01 -2.51
C PHE A 21 3.42 4.75 -4.02
N PRO A 22 4.38 3.91 -4.48
CA PRO A 22 4.46 3.51 -5.88
C PRO A 22 3.14 2.94 -6.40
N PHE A 23 2.42 2.12 -5.65
CA PHE A 23 1.15 1.54 -6.11
C PHE A 23 0.02 2.59 -6.20
N LEU A 24 0.01 3.55 -5.28
CA LEU A 24 -0.97 4.64 -5.22
C LEU A 24 -0.90 5.55 -6.45
N PHE A 25 0.31 5.84 -6.94
CA PHE A 25 0.53 6.72 -8.10
C PHE A 25 0.78 5.96 -9.39
N ALA A 26 1.52 4.85 -9.34
CA ALA A 26 1.85 4.07 -10.53
C ALA A 26 0.65 3.26 -11.03
N GLY A 27 -0.28 2.83 -10.17
CA GLY A 27 -1.51 2.15 -10.61
C GLY A 27 -2.31 2.96 -11.63
N PRO A 28 -2.76 4.18 -11.26
CA PRO A 28 -3.45 5.08 -12.19
C PRO A 28 -2.57 5.49 -13.38
N ALA A 29 -1.29 5.77 -13.15
CA ALA A 29 -0.37 6.17 -14.22
C ALA A 29 -0.18 5.07 -15.26
N PHE A 30 0.04 3.82 -14.83
CA PHE A 30 0.14 2.66 -15.71
C PHE A 30 -1.18 2.36 -16.41
N TYR A 31 -2.32 2.57 -15.74
CA TYR A 31 -3.62 2.45 -16.39
C TYR A 31 -3.76 3.45 -17.53
N PHE A 32 -3.41 4.73 -17.35
CA PHE A 32 -3.52 5.72 -18.42
C PHE A 32 -2.49 5.53 -19.54
N TRP A 33 -1.26 5.15 -19.21
CA TRP A 33 -0.17 5.05 -20.20
C TRP A 33 -0.21 3.74 -20.98
N ILE A 34 -0.58 2.62 -20.34
CA ILE A 34 -0.51 1.27 -20.92
C ILE A 34 -1.91 0.65 -21.00
N GLY A 35 -2.68 0.72 -19.91
CA GLY A 35 -3.98 0.05 -19.80
C GLY A 35 -5.07 0.61 -20.73
N ALA A 36 -5.18 1.94 -20.85
CA ALA A 36 -6.16 2.62 -21.69
C ALA A 36 -5.88 2.45 -23.19
N PRO A 37 -4.63 2.58 -23.69
CA PRO A 37 -4.33 2.21 -25.08
C PRO A 37 -4.46 0.69 -25.34
N ALA A 38 -4.14 -0.18 -24.38
CA ALA A 38 -4.34 -1.63 -24.53
C ALA A 38 -5.84 -2.00 -24.65
N LEU A 39 -6.70 -1.36 -23.85
CA LEU A 39 -8.16 -1.46 -23.96
C LEU A 39 -8.66 -1.04 -25.35
N LYS A 40 -8.15 0.09 -25.86
CA LYS A 40 -8.50 0.59 -27.20
C LYS A 40 -8.08 -0.36 -28.33
N ASN A 41 -7.01 -1.12 -28.12
CA ASN A 41 -6.54 -2.13 -29.07
C ASN A 41 -7.22 -3.51 -28.88
N GLY A 42 -8.25 -3.61 -28.04
CA GLY A 42 -8.99 -4.85 -27.76
C GLY A 42 -8.24 -5.83 -26.84
N ASN A 43 -7.11 -5.42 -26.25
CA ASN A 43 -6.30 -6.29 -25.41
C ASN A 43 -6.63 -6.09 -23.92
N TRP A 44 -7.66 -6.79 -23.46
CA TRP A 44 -8.17 -6.74 -22.09
C TRP A 44 -7.22 -7.34 -21.05
N PHE A 45 -6.24 -8.15 -21.46
CA PHE A 45 -5.32 -8.83 -20.56
C PHE A 45 -4.48 -7.84 -19.73
N TRP A 46 -3.85 -6.87 -20.42
CA TRP A 46 -2.99 -5.88 -19.76
C TRP A 46 -3.78 -4.95 -18.84
N THR A 47 -4.97 -4.54 -19.27
CA THR A 47 -5.86 -3.72 -18.47
C THR A 47 -6.31 -4.46 -17.21
N GLY A 48 -6.76 -5.71 -17.37
CA GLY A 48 -7.16 -6.56 -16.24
C GLY A 48 -6.03 -6.73 -15.24
N LEU A 49 -4.81 -7.02 -15.71
CA LEU A 49 -3.62 -7.17 -14.87
C LEU A 49 -3.28 -5.89 -14.09
N ILE A 50 -3.35 -4.72 -14.73
CA ILE A 50 -3.11 -3.44 -14.06
C ILE A 50 -4.18 -3.16 -12.98
N VAL A 51 -5.46 -3.40 -13.30
CA VAL A 51 -6.55 -3.20 -12.34
C VAL A 51 -6.40 -4.15 -11.14
N THR A 52 -6.05 -5.42 -11.37
CA THR A 52 -5.78 -6.37 -10.28
C THR A 52 -4.61 -5.90 -9.40
N LEU A 53 -3.52 -5.39 -10.00
CA LEU A 53 -2.40 -4.81 -9.26
C LEU A 53 -2.81 -3.60 -8.42
N MET A 54 -3.74 -2.77 -8.90
CA MET A 54 -4.28 -1.65 -8.11
C MET A 54 -5.05 -2.13 -6.88
N PHE A 55 -5.84 -3.21 -6.99
CA PHE A 55 -6.51 -3.80 -5.83
C PHE A 55 -5.53 -4.37 -4.80
N VAL A 56 -4.45 -5.02 -5.25
CA VAL A 56 -3.38 -5.49 -4.35
C VAL A 56 -2.72 -4.32 -3.63
N GLY A 57 -2.43 -3.23 -4.35
CA GLY A 57 -1.89 -2.00 -3.79
C GLY A 57 -2.81 -1.39 -2.73
N ALA A 58 -4.11 -1.32 -2.99
CA ALA A 58 -5.10 -0.85 -2.03
C ALA A 58 -5.10 -1.68 -0.73
N GLY A 59 -5.00 -3.01 -0.84
CA GLY A 59 -4.89 -3.90 0.31
C GLY A 59 -3.62 -3.67 1.13
N LEU A 60 -2.48 -3.39 0.47
CA LEU A 60 -1.22 -3.06 1.14
C LEU A 60 -1.30 -1.73 1.88
N ILE A 61 -1.93 -0.71 1.29
CA ILE A 61 -2.16 0.59 1.95
C ILE A 61 -2.96 0.41 3.23
N ILE A 62 -4.09 -0.30 3.15
CA ILE A 62 -4.96 -0.55 4.30
C ILE A 62 -4.17 -1.28 5.41
N ARG A 63 -3.41 -2.33 5.06
CA ARG A 63 -2.56 -3.05 6.01
C ARG A 63 -1.47 -2.17 6.64
N GLY A 64 -0.85 -1.29 5.85
CA GLY A 64 0.13 -0.33 6.35
C GLY A 64 -0.47 0.66 7.36
N ILE A 65 -1.64 1.22 7.02
CA ILE A 65 -2.36 2.14 7.91
C ILE A 65 -2.77 1.43 9.20
N VAL A 66 -3.37 0.24 9.12
CA VAL A 66 -3.76 -0.54 10.31
C VAL A 66 -2.54 -0.82 11.19
N ALA A 67 -1.40 -1.24 10.63
CA ALA A 67 -0.18 -1.47 11.40
C ALA A 67 0.35 -0.20 12.09
N ILE A 68 0.22 0.97 11.45
CA ILE A 68 0.57 2.26 12.06
C ILE A 68 -0.40 2.60 13.20
N LEU A 69 -1.71 2.49 12.95
CA LEU A 69 -2.74 2.81 13.94
C LEU A 69 -2.67 1.89 15.15
N ASP A 70 -2.56 0.58 14.95
CA ASP A 70 -2.37 -0.40 16.02
C ASP A 70 -1.12 -0.04 16.83
N SER A 71 -0.02 0.30 16.16
CA SER A 71 1.21 0.70 16.85
C SER A 71 1.05 2.01 17.62
N LEU A 72 0.20 2.95 17.19
CA LEU A 72 -0.02 4.23 17.87
C LEU A 72 -0.99 4.11 19.06
N PHE A 73 -2.07 3.35 18.91
CA PHE A 73 -3.08 3.19 19.96
C PHE A 73 -2.63 2.21 21.05
N ASP A 74 -1.85 1.18 20.72
CA ASP A 74 -1.23 0.27 21.70
C ASP A 74 -0.16 0.96 22.57
N GLN A 75 0.32 2.14 22.15
CA GLN A 75 1.20 3.00 22.96
C GLN A 75 0.44 3.88 23.96
N ASN A 76 -0.84 4.15 23.72
CA ASN A 76 -1.65 5.07 24.53
C ASN A 76 -2.45 4.40 25.66
N GLN A 77 -2.45 3.06 25.75
CA GLN A 77 -3.16 2.31 26.81
C GLN A 77 -2.29 1.89 28.01
N SER A 78 -1.01 2.30 28.06
CA SER A 78 -0.08 1.93 29.15
C SER A 78 0.40 3.14 29.96
N SER A 79 -0.46 4.15 30.16
CA SER A 79 -0.12 5.34 30.96
C SER A 79 -1.09 5.54 32.12
#